data_AF-A0A1G7U7I8-F1
#
_entry.id   AF-A0A1G7U7I8-F1
#
_cell.length_a   1.000
_cell.length_b   1.000
_cell.length_c   1.000
_cell.angle_alpha   90.00
_cell.angle_beta   90.00
_cell.angle_gamma   90.00
#
_symmetry.space_group_name_H-M   'P 1'
#
loop_
_entity.id
_entity.type
_entity.pdbx_description
1 polymer ?
#
loop_
_entity_poly.entity_id
_entity_poly.type
_entity_poly.pdbx_seq_one_letter_code
_entity_poly.pdbx_strand_id
1 'polypeptide(L)'
;MLSCVEVRRSAGGLRLFVRPPAALRSSARLGYERVSELLAAIRRAESCSVPDVSLRYVPDQRTGTAELTCETGSVHLGADEVSALHDALRAHMPDRMKPLPA
;
A
#
# COMPACT_ATOMS: atom_id res chain seq x y z
N MET A 1 3.68 -13.64 4.50
CA MET A 1 4.68 -12.61 4.86
C MET A 1 4.80 -11.67 3.67
N LEU A 2 4.50 -10.38 3.83
CA LEU A 2 4.78 -9.40 2.77
C LEU A 2 6.30 -9.20 2.72
N SER A 3 6.96 -9.90 1.81
CA SER A 3 8.44 -9.89 1.76
C SER A 3 8.97 -8.53 1.32
N CYS A 4 8.24 -7.86 0.41
CA CYS A 4 8.67 -6.65 -0.27
C CYS A 4 8.00 -5.36 0.23
N VAL A 5 6.88 -5.42 0.96
CA VAL A 5 6.13 -4.24 1.41
C VAL A 5 5.78 -4.31 2.90
N GLU A 6 6.13 -3.28 3.67
CA GLU A 6 5.79 -3.17 5.09
C GLU A 6 4.98 -1.89 5.32
N VAL A 7 3.91 -1.97 6.11
CA VAL A 7 3.08 -0.82 6.48
C VAL A 7 3.28 -0.54 7.96
N ARG A 8 3.60 0.72 8.31
CA ARG A 8 3.70 1.18 9.70
C ARG A 8 2.86 2.44 9.89
N ARG A 9 2.48 2.70 11.14
CA ARG A 9 1.80 3.96 11.50
C ARG A 9 2.77 5.14 11.43
N SER A 10 2.25 6.30 11.05
CA SER A 10 2.93 7.60 11.14
C SER A 10 1.94 8.65 11.66
N ALA A 11 2.41 9.78 12.17
CA ALA A 11 1.50 10.83 12.61
C ALA A 11 0.60 11.28 11.43
N GLY A 12 -0.72 11.26 11.59
CA GLY A 12 -1.67 11.66 10.55
C GLY A 12 -1.72 10.78 9.29
N GLY A 13 -1.22 9.53 9.36
CA GLY A 13 -1.24 8.64 8.20
C GLY A 13 -0.46 7.35 8.40
N LEU A 14 -0.05 6.75 7.29
CA LEU A 14 0.77 5.53 7.27
C LEU A 14 2.10 5.78 6.58
N ARG A 15 3.08 4.95 6.90
CA ARG A 15 4.35 4.86 6.20
C ARG A 15 4.44 3.48 5.56
N LEU A 16 4.48 3.46 4.24
CA LEU A 16 4.82 2.28 3.45
C LEU A 16 6.33 2.20 3.32
N PHE A 17 6.86 1.00 3.41
CA PHE A 17 8.23 0.70 3.07
C PHE A 17 8.23 -0.33 1.97
N VAL A 18 8.90 -0.02 0.88
CA VAL A 18 9.01 -0.89 -0.28
C VAL A 18 10.47 -1.31 -0.40
N ARG A 19 10.70 -2.61 -0.53
CA ARG A 19 12.02 -3.22 -0.67
C ARG A 19 12.10 -3.95 -2.00
N PRO A 20 12.53 -3.28 -3.07
CA PRO A 20 12.86 -3.95 -4.32
C PRO A 20 14.05 -4.89 -4.13
N PRO A 21 14.10 -6.06 -4.81
CA PRO A 21 15.15 -7.06 -4.61
C PRO A 21 16.58 -6.56 -4.86
N ALA A 22 16.75 -5.57 -5.72
CA ALA A 22 18.05 -5.05 -6.16
C ALA A 22 18.24 -3.54 -5.88
N ALA A 23 17.39 -2.93 -5.05
CA ALA A 23 17.44 -1.49 -4.77
C ALA A 23 17.43 -1.18 -3.28
N LEU A 24 17.81 0.06 -2.96
CA LEU A 24 17.66 0.57 -1.61
C LEU A 24 16.18 0.59 -1.19
N ARG A 25 15.95 0.31 0.09
CA ARG A 25 14.62 0.43 0.70
C ARG A 25 14.10 1.86 0.49
N SER A 26 12.96 1.99 -0.18
CA SER A 26 12.21 3.25 -0.21
C SER A 26 11.16 3.26 0.87
N SER A 27 10.77 4.47 1.29
CA SER A 27 9.63 4.64 2.17
C SER A 27 8.80 5.84 1.74
N ALA A 28 7.49 5.68 1.76
CA ALA A 28 6.52 6.70 1.41
C ALA A 28 5.62 6.96 2.62
N ARG A 29 5.47 8.22 3.04
CA ARG A 29 4.47 8.61 4.03
C ARG A 29 3.22 9.05 3.29
N LEU A 30 2.11 8.37 3.57
CA LEU A 30 0.79 8.70 3.03
C LEU A 30 -0.08 9.25 4.15
N GLY A 31 -0.71 10.41 3.94
CA GLY A 31 -1.82 10.84 4.79
C GLY A 31 -3.02 9.90 4.65
N TYR A 32 -3.93 9.88 5.64
CA TYR A 32 -5.06 8.96 5.62
C TYR A 32 -5.95 9.09 4.37
N GLU A 33 -6.12 10.29 3.81
CA GLU A 33 -6.82 10.50 2.54
C GLU A 33 -6.19 9.69 1.39
N ARG A 34 -4.86 9.77 1.25
CA ARG A 34 -4.12 9.00 0.23
C ARG A 34 -4.14 7.49 0.50
N VAL A 35 -4.19 7.09 1.76
CA VAL A 35 -4.38 5.67 2.12
C VAL A 35 -5.77 5.19 1.72
N SER A 36 -6.81 6.00 1.93
CA SER A 36 -8.18 5.68 1.50
C SER A 36 -8.29 5.54 -0.01
N GLU A 37 -7.64 6.41 -0.78
CA GLU A 37 -7.54 6.31 -2.24
C GLU A 37 -6.85 5.01 -2.66
N LEU A 38 -5.70 4.67 -2.06
CA LEU A 38 -4.99 3.42 -2.34
C LEU A 38 -5.83 2.19 -1.98
N LEU A 39 -6.52 2.20 -0.84
CA LEU A 39 -7.45 1.12 -0.45
C LEU A 39 -8.59 0.96 -1.46
N ALA A 40 -9.17 2.06 -1.93
CA ALA A 40 -10.22 2.03 -2.94
C ALA A 40 -9.69 1.47 -4.27
N ALA A 41 -8.49 1.88 -4.68
CA ALA A 41 -7.83 1.40 -5.88
C ALA A 41 -7.51 -0.10 -5.83
N ILE A 42 -6.98 -0.61 -4.71
CA ILE A 42 -6.75 -2.05 -4.53
C ILE A 42 -8.07 -2.81 -4.62
N ARG A 43 -9.12 -2.35 -3.92
CA ARG A 43 -10.44 -3.01 -3.90
C ARG A 43 -11.12 -3.02 -5.28
N ARG A 44 -10.97 -1.94 -6.06
CA ARG A 44 -11.56 -1.82 -7.40
C ARG A 44 -10.66 -2.36 -8.51
N ALA A 45 -9.45 -2.80 -8.15
CA ALA A 45 -8.40 -3.11 -9.10
C ALA A 45 -8.22 -1.99 -10.15
N GLU A 46 -8.10 -0.76 -9.65
CA GLU A 46 -7.82 0.45 -10.42
C GLU A 46 -6.38 0.93 -10.16
N SER A 47 -5.79 1.59 -11.16
CA SER A 47 -4.48 2.21 -10.98
C SER A 47 -4.57 3.44 -10.08
N CYS A 48 -3.56 3.64 -9.23
CA CYS A 48 -3.45 4.80 -8.35
C CYS A 48 -2.03 5.34 -8.38
N SER A 49 -1.89 6.66 -8.38
CA SER A 49 -0.60 7.34 -8.28
C SER A 49 -0.64 8.35 -7.14
N VAL A 50 0.35 8.30 -6.27
CA VAL A 50 0.58 9.33 -5.25
C VAL A 50 1.86 10.09 -5.63
N PRO A 51 1.74 11.25 -6.31
CA PRO A 51 2.88 11.95 -6.88
C PRO A 51 3.83 12.50 -5.80
N ASP A 52 3.31 12.90 -4.64
CA ASP A 52 4.09 13.49 -3.52
C ASP A 52 5.22 12.56 -3.02
N VAL A 53 5.11 11.26 -3.29
CA VAL A 53 6.04 10.21 -2.85
C VAL A 53 6.45 9.28 -4.00
N SER A 54 6.18 9.68 -5.25
CA SER A 54 6.48 8.89 -6.46
C SER A 54 6.00 7.43 -6.38
N LEU A 55 4.84 7.21 -5.74
CA LEU A 55 4.24 5.88 -5.58
C LEU A 55 3.24 5.64 -6.69
N ARG A 56 3.32 4.50 -7.37
CA ARG A 56 2.32 4.06 -8.35
C ARG A 56 1.92 2.62 -8.08
N TYR A 57 0.62 2.37 -8.04
CA TYR A 57 0.00 1.06 -7.94
C TYR A 57 -0.71 0.74 -9.26
N VAL A 58 -0.36 -0.38 -9.89
CA VAL A 58 -0.96 -0.85 -11.15
C VAL A 58 -1.40 -2.31 -10.97
N PRO A 59 -2.70 -2.58 -10.82
CA PRO A 59 -3.21 -3.94 -10.71
C PRO A 59 -3.36 -4.63 -12.06
N ASP A 60 -3.21 -5.95 -12.09
CA ASP A 60 -3.62 -6.84 -13.17
C ASP A 60 -4.90 -7.59 -12.75
N GLN A 61 -6.03 -7.17 -13.30
CA GLN A 61 -7.35 -7.75 -13.01
C GLN A 61 -7.48 -9.23 -13.42
N ARG A 62 -6.67 -9.68 -14.39
CA ARG A 62 -6.74 -11.07 -14.87
C ARG A 62 -6.09 -12.03 -13.88
N THR A 63 -5.04 -11.58 -13.19
CA THR A 63 -4.23 -12.42 -12.31
C THR A 63 -4.38 -12.08 -10.82
N GLY A 64 -4.97 -10.93 -10.50
CA GLY A 64 -5.04 -10.40 -9.14
C GLY A 64 -3.70 -9.89 -8.60
N THR A 65 -2.66 -9.86 -9.45
CA THR A 65 -1.34 -9.32 -9.10
C THR A 65 -1.32 -7.82 -9.24
N ALA A 66 -0.27 -7.17 -8.72
CA ALA A 66 -0.07 -5.75 -8.94
C ALA A 66 1.41 -5.39 -9.01
N GLU A 67 1.73 -4.34 -9.76
CA GLU A 67 3.01 -3.65 -9.68
C GLU A 67 2.91 -2.45 -8.75
N LEU A 68 3.86 -2.33 -7.82
CA LEU A 68 4.04 -1.17 -6.97
C LEU A 68 5.38 -0.52 -7.30
N THR A 69 5.33 0.64 -7.96
CA THR A 69 6.51 1.42 -8.32
C THR A 69 6.74 2.52 -7.30
N CYS A 70 7.99 2.68 -6.89
CA CYS A 70 8.48 3.78 -6.08
C CYS A 70 9.64 4.47 -6.80
N GLU A 71 10.11 5.59 -6.25
CA GLU A 71 11.26 6.36 -6.80
C GLU A 71 12.50 5.51 -7.10
N THR A 72 12.76 4.48 -6.28
CA THR A 72 13.99 3.66 -6.34
C THR A 72 13.82 2.34 -7.10
N GLY A 73 12.61 2.02 -7.54
CA GLY A 73 12.33 0.79 -8.29
C GLY A 73 10.90 0.27 -8.13
N SER A 74 10.62 -0.83 -8.82
CA SER A 74 9.33 -1.53 -8.79
C SER A 74 9.40 -2.84 -8.01
N VAL A 75 8.30 -3.21 -7.38
CA VAL A 75 8.06 -4.55 -6.86
C VAL A 75 6.80 -5.13 -7.49
N HIS A 76 6.84 -6.43 -7.79
CA HIS A 76 5.67 -7.17 -8.20
C HIS A 76 5.06 -7.84 -6.95
N LEU A 77 3.76 -7.70 -6.79
CA LEU A 77 2.98 -8.28 -5.70
C LEU A 77 2.12 -9.40 -6.28
N GLY A 78 2.28 -10.62 -5.76
CA GLY A 78 1.35 -11.71 -6.02
C GLY A 78 -0.04 -11.42 -5.44
N ALA A 79 -1.07 -12.16 -5.85
CA ALA A 79 -2.45 -11.95 -5.38
C ALA A 79 -2.59 -12.02 -3.85
N ASP A 80 -1.87 -12.93 -3.20
CA ASP A 80 -1.84 -13.04 -1.74
C ASP A 80 -1.16 -11.82 -1.09
N GLU A 81 -0.13 -11.27 -1.74
CA GLU A 81 0.57 -10.07 -1.27
C GLU A 81 -0.29 -8.82 -1.47
N VAL A 82 -1.06 -8.72 -2.57
CA VAL A 82 -2.05 -7.66 -2.77
C VAL A 82 -3.12 -7.69 -1.67
N SER A 83 -3.62 -8.89 -1.34
CA SER A 83 -4.60 -9.07 -0.27
C SER A 83 -4.02 -8.69 1.10
N ALA A 84 -2.81 -9.16 1.41
CA ALA A 84 -2.12 -8.83 2.65
C ALA A 84 -1.82 -7.32 2.76
N LEU A 85 -1.48 -6.65 1.65
CA LEU A 85 -1.27 -5.20 1.62
C LEU A 85 -2.57 -4.45 1.94
N HIS A 86 -3.68 -4.84 1.30
CA HIS A 86 -4.99 -4.26 1.57
C HIS A 86 -5.35 -4.40 3.06
N ASP A 87 -5.16 -5.58 3.63
CA ASP A 87 -5.50 -5.85 5.03
C ASP A 87 -4.60 -5.06 6.00
N ALA A 88 -3.30 -4.97 5.72
CA ALA A 88 -2.36 -4.17 6.50
C ALA A 88 -2.70 -2.67 6.47
N LEU A 89 -3.02 -2.13 5.30
CA LEU A 89 -3.47 -0.73 5.17
C LEU A 89 -4.76 -0.50 5.96
N ARG A 90 -5.75 -1.37 5.79
CA ARG A 90 -7.05 -1.27 6.46
C ARG A 90 -6.94 -1.39 7.98
N ALA A 91 -6.08 -2.27 8.48
CA ALA A 91 -5.87 -2.48 9.91
C ALA A 91 -5.28 -1.24 10.61
N HIS A 92 -4.59 -0.37 9.87
CA HIS A 92 -3.99 0.84 10.41
C HIS A 92 -4.78 2.13 10.14
N MET A 93 -5.97 2.03 9.51
CA MET A 93 -6.85 3.17 9.30
C MET A 93 -7.56 3.60 10.60
N PRO A 94 -7.79 4.91 10.81
CA PRO A 94 -8.33 5.44 12.07
C PRO A 94 -9.77 5.03 12.33
N ASP A 95 -10.61 4.86 11.29
CA ASP A 95 -12.01 4.43 11.43
C ASP A 95 -12.16 3.03 12.03
N ARG A 96 -11.13 2.19 11.89
CA ARG A 96 -11.05 0.85 12.47
C ARG A 96 -10.45 0.85 13.89
N MET A 97 -9.97 2.00 14.36
CA MET A 97 -9.45 2.20 15.72
C MET A 97 -10.49 2.73 16.70
N LYS A 98 -11.74 2.98 16.27
CA LYS A 98 -12.83 3.26 17.22
C LYS A 98 -13.09 1.99 18.03
N PRO A 99 -13.04 2.06 19.38
CA PRO A 99 -13.45 0.93 20.21
C PRO A 99 -14.87 0.52 19.80
N LEU A 100 -15.13 -0.80 19.79
CA LEU A 100 -16.50 -1.29 19.72
C LEU A 100 -17.30 -0.64 20.87
N PRO A 101 -18.51 -0.12 20.62
CA PRO A 101 -19.37 0.33 21.72
C PRO A 101 -19.55 -0.83 22.69
N ALA A 102 -19.39 -0.53 23.99
CA ALA A 102 -19.55 -1.48 25.09
C ALA A 102 -20.99 -2.01 25.17
#